data_AF-A0A9E6WA73-F1
#
_entry.id   AF-A0A9E6WA73-F1
#
_cell.length_a   1.000
_cell.length_b   1.000
_cell.length_c   1.000
_cell.angle_alpha   90.00
_cell.angle_beta   90.00
_cell.angle_gamma   90.00
#
_symmetry.space_group_name_H-M   'P 1'
#
loop_
_entity.id
_entity.type
_entity.pdbx_description
1 polymer ?
#
loop_
_entity_poly.entity_id
_entity_poly.type
_entity_poly.pdbx_seq_one_letter_code
_entity_poly.pdbx_strand_id
1 'polypeptide(L)' 'MLEIKKTFVTDSKKRPVAVQVDIQTFDKIEQLLEDYALGQFIEENNPDEILSVAEAREYYNSLLQKGK' A
#
# COMPACT_ATOMS: atom_id res chain seq x y z
N MET A 1 -21.24 -1.98 -6.98
CA MET A 1 -20.27 -2.74 -6.16
C MET A 1 -19.45 -3.57 -7.13
N LEU A 2 -18.11 -3.51 -7.08
CA LEU A 2 -17.26 -4.32 -7.96
C LEU A 2 -17.58 -5.81 -7.75
N GLU A 3 -17.90 -6.52 -8.83
CA GLU A 3 -18.14 -7.96 -8.78
C GLU A 3 -16.82 -8.71 -8.68
N ILE A 4 -16.34 -8.88 -7.45
CA ILE A 4 -15.15 -9.69 -7.16
C ILE A 4 -15.56 -11.16 -7.17
N LYS A 5 -15.04 -11.91 -8.15
CA LYS A 5 -15.20 -13.37 -8.21
C LYS A 5 -14.46 -14.00 -7.04
N LYS A 6 -15.20 -14.53 -6.08
CA LYS A 6 -14.66 -15.12 -4.87
C LYS A 6 -15.33 -16.44 -4.52
N THR A 7 -14.55 -17.33 -3.93
CA THR A 7 -15.02 -18.60 -3.38
C THR A 7 -14.78 -18.61 -1.88
N PHE A 8 -15.76 -19.09 -1.11
CA PHE A 8 -15.61 -19.24 0.33
C PHE A 8 -15.09 -20.63 0.66
N VAL A 9 -14.00 -20.70 1.42
CA VAL A 9 -13.53 -21.93 2.06
C VAL A 9 -14.26 -22.03 3.40
N THR A 10 -14.89 -23.18 3.65
CA THR A 10 -15.71 -23.38 4.86
C THR A 10 -15.14 -24.46 5.77
N ASP A 11 -15.39 -24.35 7.08
CA ASP A 11 -15.07 -25.38 8.06
C ASP A 11 -16.09 -26.54 8.06
N SER A 12 -15.91 -27.50 8.97
CA SER A 12 -16.83 -28.64 9.13
C SER A 12 -18.26 -28.25 9.51
N LYS A 13 -18.49 -27.04 10.00
CA LYS A 13 -19.81 -26.48 10.33
C LYS A 13 -20.34 -25.57 9.22
N LYS A 14 -19.75 -25.60 8.02
CA LYS A 14 -20.07 -24.74 6.87
C LYS A 14 -19.90 -23.24 7.14
N ARG A 15 -19.05 -22.87 8.10
CA ARG A 15 -18.75 -21.46 8.38
C ARG A 15 -17.60 -21.01 7.48
N PRO A 16 -17.71 -19.87 6.77
CA PRO A 16 -16.59 -19.33 6.01
C PRO A 16 -15.41 -19.02 6.92
N VAL A 17 -14.23 -19.53 6.56
CA VAL A 17 -12.97 -19.30 7.29
C VAL A 17 -11.91 -18.64 6.43
N ALA A 18 -12.04 -18.71 5.11
CA ALA A 18 -11.19 -17.99 4.17
C ALA A 18 -11.95 -17.63 2.90
N VAL A 19 -11.40 -16.67 2.16
CA VAL A 19 -11.85 -16.28 0.82
C VAL A 19 -10.73 -16.58 -0.16
N GLN A 20 -11.06 -17.27 -1.23
CA GLN A 20 -10.18 -17.49 -2.35
C GLN A 20 -10.60 -16.58 -3.51
N VAL A 21 -9.63 -15.90 -4.10
CA VAL A 21 -9.75 -15.11 -5.32
C VAL A 21 -8.64 -15.53 -6.28
N ASP A 22 -8.77 -15.20 -7.56
CA ASP A 22 -7.65 -15.35 -8.49
C ASP A 22 -6.52 -14.36 -8.14
N ILE A 23 -5.29 -14.71 -8.50
CA ILE A 23 -4.11 -13.92 -8.14
C ILE A 23 -4.18 -12.49 -8.67
N GLN A 24 -4.71 -12.28 -9.89
CA GLN A 24 -4.81 -10.94 -10.48
C GLN A 24 -5.79 -10.05 -9.71
N THR A 25 -6.86 -10.65 -9.20
CA THR A 25 -7.82 -9.97 -8.31
C THR A 25 -7.18 -9.63 -6.97
N PHE A 26 -6.38 -10.54 -6.39
CA PHE A 26 -5.64 -10.27 -5.15
C PHE A 26 -4.65 -9.11 -5.33
N ASP A 27 -3.82 -9.15 -6.36
CA ASP A 27 -2.81 -8.12 -6.65
C ASP A 27 -3.47 -6.73 -6.82
N LYS A 28 -4.63 -6.68 -7.49
CA LYS A 28 -5.40 -5.41 -7.65
C LYS A 28 -5.94 -4.89 -6.32
N ILE A 29 -6.30 -5.76 -5.39
CA ILE A 29 -6.74 -5.36 -4.06
C ILE A 29 -5.56 -4.76 -3.30
N GLU A 30 -4.39 -5.41 -3.32
CA GLU A 30 -3.18 -4.89 -2.68
C GLU A 30 -2.79 -3.54 -3.27
N GLN A 31 -2.67 -3.45 -4.59
CA GLN A 31 -2.28 -2.20 -5.25
C GLN A 31 -3.24 -1.06 -4.90
N LEU A 32 -4.56 -1.30 -4.89
CA LEU A 32 -5.53 -0.27 -4.53
C LEU A 32 -5.36 0.22 -3.08
N LEU A 33 -5.09 -0.71 -2.15
CA LEU A 33 -4.88 -0.37 -0.74
C LEU A 33 -3.57 0.40 -0.54
N GLU A 34 -2.49 -0.01 -1.21
CA GLU A 34 -1.19 0.65 -1.18
C GLU A 34 -1.25 2.05 -1.79
N ASP A 35 -1.86 2.19 -2.97
CA ASP A 35 -2.03 3.46 -3.67
C ASP A 35 -2.85 4.44 -2.80
N TYR A 36 -3.91 3.96 -2.14
CA TYR A 36 -4.71 4.78 -1.23
C TYR A 36 -3.90 5.22 -0.01
N ALA A 37 -3.20 4.30 0.66
CA ALA A 37 -2.39 4.60 1.83
C ALA A 37 -1.27 5.59 1.48
N LEU A 38 -0.59 5.39 0.34
CA LEU A 38 0.43 6.31 -0.16
C LEU A 38 -0.15 7.70 -0.42
N GLY A 39 -1.34 7.79 -1.04
CA GLY A 39 -2.04 9.04 -1.24
C GLY A 39 -2.30 9.78 0.08
N GLN A 40 -2.78 9.07 1.12
CA GLN A 40 -2.96 9.66 2.45
C GLN A 40 -1.65 10.16 3.04
N PHE A 41 -0.56 9.40 2.94
CA PHE A 41 0.75 9.83 3.42
C PHE A 41 1.29 11.06 2.71
N ILE A 42 0.98 11.22 1.41
CA ILE A 42 1.35 12.42 0.66
C ILE A 42 0.55 13.63 1.14
N GLU A 43 -0.76 13.48 1.38
CA GLU A 43 -1.63 14.57 1.86
C GLU A 43 -1.30 14.97 3.31
N GLU A 44 -0.91 14.01 4.16
CA GLU A 44 -0.44 14.28 5.52
C GLU A 44 0.94 14.95 5.55
N ASN A 45 1.72 14.83 4.47
CA ASN A 45 3.05 15.43 4.40
C ASN A 45 2.95 16.95 4.22
N ASN A 46 3.87 17.69 4.81
CA ASN A 46 3.84 19.15 4.74
C ASN A 46 4.23 19.63 3.33
N PRO A 47 3.33 20.29 2.58
CA PRO A 47 3.63 20.80 1.24
C PRO A 47 4.62 21.96 1.24
N ASP A 48 4.99 22.53 2.39
CA ASP A 48 5.94 23.63 2.48
C ASP A 48 7.42 23.15 2.42
N GLU A 49 7.67 21.84 2.45
CA GLU A 49 9.01 21.21 2.32
C GLU A 49 9.28 20.67 0.90
N ILE A 50 9.01 21.48 -0.13
CA ILE A 50 9.38 21.11 -1.51
C ILE A 50 10.87 21.35 -1.71
N LEU A 51 11.66 20.28 -1.68
CA LEU A 51 13.08 20.32 -2.00
C LEU A 51 13.29 20.28 -3.52
N SER A 52 14.24 21.07 -4.03
CA SER A 52 14.81 20.85 -5.35
C SER A 52 15.51 19.48 -5.42
N VAL A 53 15.75 18.97 -6.63
CA VAL A 53 16.46 17.68 -6.82
C VAL A 53 17.84 17.69 -6.16
N ALA A 54 18.52 18.85 -6.13
CA ALA A 54 19.81 18.99 -5.46
C ALA A 54 19.66 18.88 -3.94
N GLU A 55 18.75 19.64 -3.34
CA GLU A 55 18.47 19.62 -1.90
C GLU A 55 17.98 18.25 -1.44
N ALA A 56 17.10 17.59 -2.21
CA ALA A 56 16.62 16.25 -1.93
C ALA A 56 17.76 15.22 -1.91
N ARG A 57 18.71 15.33 -2.84
CA ARG A 57 19.89 14.44 -2.90
C ARG A 57 20.81 14.65 -1.70
N GLU A 58 21.07 15.91 -1.33
CA GLU A 58 21.87 16.25 -0.15
C GLU A 58 21.21 15.77 1.14
N TYR A 59 19.91 16.02 1.28
CA TYR A 59 19.12 15.57 2.41
C TYR A 59 19.15 14.05 2.56
N TYR A 60 18.91 13.31 1.46
CA TYR A 60 18.98 11.84 1.45
C TYR A 60 20.36 11.32 1.89
N ASN A 61 21.44 11.91 1.36
CA ASN A 61 22.80 11.56 1.77
C ASN A 61 23.04 11.82 3.27
N SER A 62 22.46 12.89 3.84
CA SER A 62 22.58 13.20 5.27
C SER A 62 21.91 12.14 6.15
N LEU A 63 20.78 11.57 5.72
CA LEU A 63 20.08 10.50 6.44
C LEU A 63 20.92 9.23 6.51
N LEU A 64 21.59 8.88 5.40
CA LEU A 64 22.48 7.71 5.34
C LEU A 64 23.70 7.83 6.26
N GLN A 65 24.18 9.05 6.52
CA GLN A 65 25.32 9.28 7.42
C GLN A 65 24.91 9.29 8.90
N LYS A 66 23.67 9.68 9.22
CA LYS A 66 23.14 9.65 10.61
C LYS A 66 22.86 8.22 11.12
N GLY A 67 22.79 7.23 10.22
CA GLY A 67 22.61 5.82 10.55
C GLY A 67 23.92 5.04 10.83
N LYS A 68 25.06 5.73 10.88
CA LYS A 68 26.37 5.18 11.31
C LYS A 68 26.74 5.68 12.69
#